data_AF-T1IS14-F1
#
_entry.id   AF-T1IS14-F1
#
_cell.length_a   1.000
_cell.length_b   1.000
_cell.length_c   1.000
_cell.angle_alpha   90.00
_cell.angle_beta   90.00
_cell.angle_gamma   90.00
#
_symmetry.space_group_name_H-M   'P 1'
#
loop_
_entity.id
_entity.type
_entity.pdbx_description
1 polymer ?
#
loop_
_entity_poly.entity_id
_entity_poly.type
_entity_poly.pdbx_seq_one_letter_code
_entity_poly.pdbx_strand_id
1 'polypeptide(L)'
;MHSPTRRITAKEQLDWKIPPCVSNWKNSKAYTVPLDKRIVADGRGMQQVHINDNFAKLAEALFIADRKAREGIELRAKLEKQVASKEKAKKEMHLRDLAQKARDDCAGLRFLSQDDDEVKQRNQLRNERHQERQRDRNLQRAAPDKRGRLQRQRERDISEVIALGVPNPGNNAVGLQYDERLFNQSKGIGSGFGGEDNYNVYDKPWRSGVAQSLYRPSKRSDDVGDCLEKLSTDRFVPDKGFSGAERSGCSRSGPVQFEKRSDEDPFGLAKFLTEAKRANKREVETDQEGSSRDKKRRN
;
A
#
# COMPACT_ATOMS: atom_id res chain seq x y z
N MET A 1 89.44 -1.61 -14.16
CA MET A 1 89.51 -0.99 -15.51
C MET A 1 88.20 -1.29 -16.22
N HIS A 2 87.41 -0.27 -16.58
CA HIS A 2 86.18 -0.47 -17.37
C HIS A 2 86.52 -0.55 -18.85
N SER A 3 85.79 -1.36 -19.60
CA SER A 3 85.91 -1.40 -21.06
C SER A 3 85.46 -0.06 -21.68
N PRO A 4 85.93 0.28 -22.89
CA PRO A 4 85.53 1.51 -23.57
C PRO A 4 84.01 1.61 -23.73
N THR A 5 83.46 2.80 -23.50
CA THR A 5 82.01 3.03 -23.56
C THR A 5 81.49 2.77 -24.98
N ARG A 6 80.51 1.87 -25.10
CA ARG A 6 79.78 1.68 -26.36
C ARG A 6 78.90 2.89 -26.63
N ARG A 7 78.80 3.31 -27.89
CA ARG A 7 77.90 4.40 -28.29
C ARG A 7 76.47 3.90 -28.23
N ILE A 8 75.63 4.59 -27.47
CA ILE A 8 74.20 4.31 -27.37
C ILE A 8 73.55 4.67 -28.70
N THR A 9 72.68 3.80 -29.20
CA THR A 9 71.88 4.09 -30.40
C THR A 9 70.64 4.90 -30.04
N ALA A 10 70.14 5.72 -30.96
CA ALA A 10 68.94 6.52 -30.71
C ALA A 10 67.69 5.67 -30.42
N LYS A 11 67.61 4.47 -31.00
CA LYS A 11 66.52 3.50 -30.74
C LYS A 11 66.58 2.97 -29.31
N GLU A 12 67.76 2.52 -28.89
CA GLU A 12 68.00 2.05 -27.53
C GLU A 12 67.65 3.12 -26.50
N GLN A 13 68.07 4.37 -26.71
CA GLN A 13 67.70 5.46 -25.81
C GLN A 13 66.18 5.69 -25.69
N LEU A 14 65.43 5.45 -26.77
CA LEU A 14 63.98 5.65 -26.81
C LEU A 14 63.23 4.49 -26.14
N ASP A 15 63.68 3.24 -26.35
CA ASP A 15 63.10 2.05 -25.71
C ASP A 15 63.26 2.09 -24.18
N TRP A 16 64.35 2.69 -23.70
CA TRP A 16 64.61 2.91 -22.28
C TRP A 16 63.93 4.17 -21.70
N LYS A 17 63.07 4.85 -22.47
CA LYS A 17 62.32 6.01 -21.97
C LYS A 17 61.14 5.56 -21.10
N ILE A 18 61.33 5.64 -19.79
CA ILE A 18 60.28 5.29 -18.82
C ILE A 18 59.15 6.34 -18.83
N PRO A 19 57.88 5.94 -19.04
CA PRO A 19 56.74 6.85 -18.94
C PRO A 19 56.57 7.45 -17.54
N PRO A 20 56.08 8.69 -17.41
CA PRO A 20 55.83 9.30 -16.11
C PRO A 20 54.72 8.57 -15.36
N CYS A 21 54.89 8.38 -14.05
CA CYS A 21 53.88 7.76 -13.19
C CYS A 21 52.79 8.78 -12.85
N VAL A 22 51.60 8.61 -13.43
CA VAL A 22 50.39 9.35 -13.04
C VAL A 22 49.57 8.46 -12.12
N SER A 23 49.39 8.88 -10.86
CA SER A 23 48.62 8.10 -9.88
C SER A 23 47.18 8.60 -9.76
N ASN A 24 46.24 7.68 -9.55
CA ASN A 24 44.84 8.00 -9.30
C ASN A 24 44.57 8.49 -7.86
N TRP A 25 45.53 8.35 -6.94
CA TRP A 25 45.36 8.68 -5.51
C TRP A 25 46.15 9.89 -5.02
N LYS A 26 47.32 10.18 -5.60
CA LYS A 26 48.24 11.20 -5.09
C LYS A 26 48.68 12.16 -6.19
N ASN A 27 48.62 13.45 -5.88
CA ASN A 27 49.15 14.54 -6.71
C ASN A 27 49.83 15.59 -5.81
N SER A 28 51.00 15.24 -5.27
CA SER A 28 51.71 16.05 -4.27
C SER A 28 52.13 17.44 -4.77
N LYS A 29 52.47 17.54 -6.06
CA LYS A 29 52.86 18.79 -6.72
C LYS A 29 51.70 19.48 -7.44
N ALA A 30 50.46 19.01 -7.24
CA ALA A 30 49.24 19.57 -7.82
C ALA A 30 49.31 19.81 -9.35
N TYR A 31 49.93 18.89 -10.11
CA TYR A 31 50.00 19.00 -11.56
C TYR A 31 48.60 18.93 -12.21
N THR A 32 48.36 19.78 -13.20
CA THR A 32 47.15 19.74 -14.06
C THR A 32 47.33 18.65 -15.10
N VAL A 33 46.81 17.46 -14.81
CA VAL A 33 46.87 16.30 -15.70
C VAL A 33 45.51 16.09 -16.38
N PRO A 34 45.45 15.99 -17.72
CA PRO A 34 44.19 15.77 -18.44
C PRO A 34 43.57 14.39 -18.14
N LEU A 35 42.27 14.27 -18.39
CA LEU A 35 41.48 13.11 -18.00
C LEU A 35 41.88 11.82 -18.74
N ASP A 36 42.23 11.93 -20.01
CA ASP A 36 42.70 10.80 -20.83
C ASP A 36 43.90 10.10 -20.17
N LYS A 37 44.90 10.84 -19.69
CA LYS A 37 46.10 10.28 -19.04
C LYS A 37 45.81 9.67 -17.67
N ARG A 38 44.80 10.18 -16.94
CA ARG A 38 44.38 9.61 -15.66
C ARG A 38 43.60 8.32 -15.85
N ILE A 39 42.69 8.29 -16.82
CA ILE A 39 41.83 7.13 -17.09
C ILE A 39 42.64 5.99 -17.71
N VAL A 40 43.60 6.28 -18.58
CA VAL A 40 44.44 5.24 -19.21
C VAL A 40 45.30 4.49 -18.19
N ALA A 41 45.77 5.17 -17.12
CA ALA A 41 46.58 4.54 -16.06
C ALA A 41 45.82 3.50 -15.23
N ASP A 42 44.49 3.52 -15.28
CA ASP A 42 43.62 2.71 -14.44
C ASP A 42 43.50 1.26 -14.93
N GLY A 43 43.82 0.97 -16.19
CA GLY A 43 43.84 -0.39 -16.76
C GLY A 43 42.49 -1.12 -16.79
N ARG A 44 41.46 -0.61 -16.10
CA ARG A 44 40.10 -1.19 -16.03
C ARG A 44 39.45 -1.31 -17.42
N GLY A 45 39.76 -0.39 -18.34
CA GLY A 45 39.29 -0.45 -19.72
C GLY A 45 40.02 -1.48 -20.59
N MET A 46 41.12 -2.07 -20.10
CA MET A 46 41.90 -3.08 -20.83
C MET A 46 41.49 -4.51 -20.46
N GLN A 47 40.73 -4.68 -19.37
CA GLN A 47 40.24 -5.99 -18.97
C GLN A 47 38.94 -6.31 -19.72
N GLN A 48 39.03 -7.19 -20.71
CA GLN A 48 37.84 -7.75 -21.35
C GLN A 48 37.11 -8.66 -20.36
N VAL A 49 35.85 -8.36 -20.07
CA VAL A 49 35.01 -9.20 -19.23
C VAL A 49 34.52 -10.37 -20.07
N HIS A 50 35.02 -11.57 -19.79
CA HIS A 50 34.55 -12.81 -20.40
C HIS A 50 33.52 -13.48 -19.49
N ILE A 51 32.42 -13.99 -20.08
CA ILE A 51 31.35 -14.68 -19.35
C ILE A 51 31.46 -16.18 -19.61
N ASN A 52 31.22 -16.99 -18.57
CA ASN A 52 31.29 -18.46 -18.64
C ASN A 52 29.94 -19.07 -19.06
N ASP A 53 29.94 -20.02 -19.99
CA ASP A 53 28.74 -20.74 -20.46
C ASP A 53 28.02 -21.55 -19.36
N ASN A 54 28.69 -21.87 -18.26
CA ASN A 54 28.06 -22.54 -17.11
C ASN A 54 26.92 -21.71 -16.52
N PHE A 55 26.94 -20.37 -16.67
CA PHE A 55 25.83 -19.52 -16.26
C PHE A 55 24.57 -19.79 -17.07
N ALA A 56 24.70 -20.04 -18.39
CA ALA A 56 23.57 -20.39 -19.25
C ALA A 56 23.00 -21.76 -18.87
N LYS A 57 23.87 -22.78 -18.71
CA LYS A 57 23.47 -24.13 -18.30
C LYS A 57 22.73 -24.13 -16.96
N LEU A 58 23.21 -23.35 -16.00
CA LEU A 58 22.55 -23.22 -14.69
C LEU A 58 21.18 -22.54 -14.82
N ALA A 59 21.09 -21.46 -15.59
CA ALA A 59 19.83 -20.74 -15.80
C ALA A 59 18.78 -21.65 -16.47
N GLU A 60 19.17 -22.41 -17.49
CA GLU A 60 18.30 -23.38 -18.16
C GLU A 60 17.86 -24.50 -17.22
N ALA A 61 18.78 -25.06 -16.43
CA ALA A 61 18.46 -26.10 -15.46
C ALA A 61 17.43 -25.62 -14.42
N LEU A 62 17.59 -24.40 -13.90
CA LEU A 62 16.64 -23.80 -12.97
C LEU A 62 15.28 -23.54 -13.63
N PHE A 63 15.27 -23.09 -14.89
CA PHE A 63 14.02 -22.86 -15.62
C PHE A 63 13.24 -24.15 -15.86
N ILE A 64 13.93 -25.23 -16.23
CA ILE A 64 13.34 -26.57 -16.39
C ILE A 64 12.83 -27.10 -15.03
N ALA A 65 13.61 -26.91 -13.97
CA ALA A 65 13.23 -27.33 -12.63
C ALA A 65 11.97 -26.62 -12.13
N ASP A 66 11.89 -25.29 -12.28
CA ASP A 66 10.70 -24.52 -11.87
C ASP A 66 9.46 -24.95 -12.67
N ARG A 67 9.59 -25.13 -13.99
CA ARG A 67 8.49 -25.61 -14.81
C ARG A 67 7.96 -26.97 -14.35
N LYS A 68 8.85 -27.95 -14.13
CA LYS A 68 8.47 -29.27 -13.64
C LYS A 68 7.87 -29.23 -12.23
N ALA A 69 8.39 -28.37 -11.35
CA ALA A 69 7.86 -28.19 -10.01
C ALA A 69 6.42 -27.65 -10.05
N ARG A 70 6.15 -26.63 -10.89
CA ARG A 70 4.81 -26.08 -11.08
C ARG A 70 3.83 -27.10 -11.65
N GLU A 71 4.23 -27.84 -12.68
CA GLU A 71 3.42 -28.92 -13.26
C GLU A 71 3.09 -30.00 -12.20
N GLY A 72 4.07 -30.39 -11.39
CA GLY A 72 3.87 -31.35 -10.29
C GLY A 72 2.91 -30.83 -9.21
N ILE A 73 3.02 -29.56 -8.83
CA ILE A 73 2.12 -28.93 -7.85
C ILE A 73 0.69 -28.84 -8.40
N GLU A 74 0.53 -28.44 -9.66
CA GLU A 74 -0.78 -28.32 -10.30
C GLU A 74 -1.49 -29.68 -10.39
N LEU A 75 -0.76 -30.73 -10.75
CA LEU A 75 -1.31 -32.10 -10.79
C LEU A 75 -1.74 -32.57 -9.40
N ARG A 76 -0.93 -32.34 -8.36
CA ARG A 76 -1.29 -32.68 -6.98
C ARG A 76 -2.53 -31.91 -6.52
N ALA A 77 -2.59 -30.60 -6.77
CA ALA A 77 -3.74 -29.78 -6.42
C ALA A 77 -5.02 -30.22 -7.15
N LYS A 78 -4.92 -30.65 -8.42
CA LYS A 78 -6.05 -31.22 -9.16
C LYS A 78 -6.53 -32.54 -8.56
N LEU A 79 -5.61 -33.45 -8.21
CA LEU A 79 -5.94 -34.73 -7.58
C LEU A 79 -6.58 -34.52 -6.20
N GLU A 80 -6.02 -33.64 -5.37
CA GLU A 80 -6.57 -33.32 -4.06
C GLU A 80 -8.00 -32.76 -4.17
N LYS A 81 -8.24 -31.85 -5.12
CA LYS A 81 -9.60 -31.35 -5.41
C LYS A 81 -10.56 -32.47 -5.83
N GLN A 82 -10.11 -33.43 -6.65
CA GLN A 82 -10.94 -34.57 -7.05
C GLN A 82 -11.22 -35.54 -5.90
N VAL A 83 -10.25 -35.77 -5.01
CA VAL A 83 -10.46 -36.59 -3.81
C VAL A 83 -11.45 -35.89 -2.88
N ALA A 84 -11.26 -34.60 -2.62
CA ALA A 84 -12.17 -33.82 -1.79
C ALA A 84 -13.60 -33.76 -2.36
N SER A 85 -13.76 -33.64 -3.69
CA SER A 85 -15.10 -33.67 -4.31
C SER A 85 -15.75 -35.05 -4.21
N LYS A 86 -14.99 -36.14 -4.41
CA LYS A 86 -15.47 -37.52 -4.23
C LYS A 86 -15.86 -37.79 -2.77
N GLU A 87 -15.09 -37.32 -1.81
CA GLU A 87 -15.44 -37.44 -0.38
C GLU A 87 -16.70 -36.68 -0.02
N LYS A 88 -16.86 -35.45 -0.54
CA LYS A 88 -18.10 -34.68 -0.37
C LYS A 88 -19.30 -35.40 -0.98
N ALA A 89 -19.17 -35.93 -2.20
CA ALA A 89 -20.24 -36.70 -2.84
C ALA A 89 -20.61 -37.96 -2.05
N LYS A 90 -19.62 -38.69 -1.49
CA LYS A 90 -19.89 -39.83 -0.60
C LYS A 90 -20.63 -39.43 0.67
N LYS A 91 -20.23 -38.31 1.30
CA LYS A 91 -20.91 -37.77 2.48
C LYS A 91 -22.34 -37.35 2.15
N GLU A 92 -22.56 -36.71 1.00
CA GLU A 92 -23.90 -36.32 0.53
C GLU A 92 -24.79 -37.53 0.28
N MET A 93 -24.30 -38.56 -0.43
CA MET A 93 -25.02 -39.81 -0.64
C MET A 93 -25.36 -40.50 0.69
N HIS A 94 -24.41 -40.56 1.63
CA HIS A 94 -24.66 -41.14 2.95
C HIS A 94 -25.74 -40.39 3.74
N LEU A 95 -25.71 -39.05 3.71
CA LEU A 95 -26.76 -38.23 4.32
C LEU A 95 -28.10 -38.41 3.62
N ARG A 96 -28.09 -38.59 2.29
CA ARG A 96 -29.30 -38.85 1.49
C ARG A 96 -29.92 -40.20 1.84
N ASP A 97 -29.12 -41.26 1.95
CA ASP A 97 -29.57 -42.58 2.36
C ASP A 97 -30.13 -42.57 3.78
N LEU A 98 -29.46 -41.87 4.70
CA LEU A 98 -29.94 -41.71 6.09
C LEU A 98 -31.26 -40.95 6.12
N ALA A 99 -31.40 -39.87 5.34
CA ALA A 99 -32.64 -39.13 5.24
C ALA A 99 -33.76 -39.94 4.58
N GLN A 100 -33.44 -40.79 3.58
CA GLN A 100 -34.42 -41.67 2.96
C GLN A 100 -34.89 -42.74 3.95
N LYS A 101 -33.98 -43.40 4.66
CA LYS A 101 -34.34 -44.34 5.74
C LYS A 101 -35.21 -43.69 6.81
N ALA A 102 -34.85 -42.48 7.27
CA ALA A 102 -35.66 -41.75 8.24
C ALA A 102 -37.06 -41.41 7.69
N ARG A 103 -37.20 -41.15 6.38
CA ARG A 103 -38.51 -40.95 5.74
C ARG A 103 -39.30 -42.26 5.64
N ASP A 104 -38.65 -43.36 5.30
CA ASP A 104 -39.28 -44.68 5.20
C ASP A 104 -39.74 -45.17 6.57
N ASP A 105 -38.95 -44.95 7.63
CA ASP A 105 -39.32 -45.25 9.02
C ASP A 105 -40.51 -44.35 9.47
N CYS A 106 -40.49 -43.06 9.12
CA CYS A 106 -41.63 -42.17 9.35
C CYS A 106 -42.87 -42.59 8.53
N ALA A 107 -42.69 -43.11 7.31
CA ALA A 107 -43.79 -43.58 6.47
C ALA A 107 -44.37 -44.92 6.96
N GLY A 108 -43.51 -45.81 7.50
CA GLY A 108 -43.91 -47.04 8.18
C GLY A 108 -44.70 -46.78 9.47
N LEU A 109 -44.30 -45.75 10.24
CA LEU A 109 -45.08 -45.25 11.38
C LEU A 109 -46.36 -44.52 10.96
N ARG A 110 -46.38 -43.84 9.80
CA ARG A 110 -47.59 -43.20 9.26
C ARG A 110 -48.68 -44.21 8.91
N PHE A 111 -48.37 -45.43 8.47
CA PHE A 111 -49.40 -46.43 8.18
C PHE A 111 -50.09 -47.00 9.43
N LEU A 112 -49.44 -46.96 10.60
CA LEU A 112 -50.02 -47.42 11.87
C LEU A 112 -50.57 -46.26 12.73
N SER A 113 -50.15 -45.02 12.46
CA SER A 113 -50.54 -43.81 13.20
C SER A 113 -51.47 -42.89 12.40
N GLN A 114 -51.80 -43.21 11.14
CA GLN A 114 -52.60 -42.34 10.26
C GLN A 114 -53.96 -42.01 10.86
N ASP A 115 -54.63 -42.99 11.46
CA ASP A 115 -55.96 -42.79 12.05
C ASP A 115 -55.92 -41.85 13.26
N ASP A 116 -54.88 -41.92 14.09
CA ASP A 116 -54.76 -41.07 15.29
C ASP A 116 -54.17 -39.68 15.00
N ASP A 117 -53.21 -39.59 14.08
CA ASP A 117 -52.55 -38.34 13.74
C ASP A 117 -53.37 -37.50 12.75
N GLU A 118 -54.14 -38.09 11.83
CA GLU A 118 -55.12 -37.32 11.02
C GLU A 118 -56.23 -36.75 11.91
N VAL A 119 -56.69 -37.50 12.91
CA VAL A 119 -57.68 -37.00 13.89
C VAL A 119 -57.08 -35.88 14.75
N LYS A 120 -55.83 -36.00 15.21
CA LYS A 120 -55.14 -34.94 15.95
C LYS A 120 -54.87 -33.71 15.09
N GLN A 121 -54.41 -33.86 13.85
CA GLN A 121 -54.20 -32.76 12.92
C GLN A 121 -55.53 -32.06 12.60
N ARG A 122 -56.61 -32.81 12.36
CA ARG A 122 -57.96 -32.25 12.16
C ARG A 122 -58.46 -31.49 13.40
N ASN A 123 -58.21 -32.00 14.60
CA ASN A 123 -58.58 -31.34 15.85
C ASN A 123 -57.70 -30.11 16.14
N GLN A 124 -56.40 -30.15 15.81
CA GLN A 124 -55.51 -29.00 15.87
C GLN A 124 -55.94 -27.90 14.91
N LEU A 125 -56.31 -28.26 13.66
CA LEU A 125 -56.79 -27.30 12.67
C LEU A 125 -58.13 -26.65 13.06
N ARG A 126 -59.00 -27.42 13.75
CA ARG A 126 -60.23 -26.87 14.36
C ARG A 126 -59.91 -25.92 15.51
N ASN A 127 -58.98 -26.28 16.39
CA ASN A 127 -58.58 -25.44 17.54
C ASN A 127 -57.81 -24.20 17.11
N GLU A 128 -56.94 -24.30 16.10
CA GLU A 128 -56.19 -23.20 15.54
C GLU A 128 -57.14 -22.20 14.86
N ARG A 129 -58.09 -22.67 14.04
CA ARG A 129 -59.12 -21.82 13.44
C ARG A 129 -60.06 -21.21 14.48
N HIS A 130 -60.20 -21.82 15.66
CA HIS A 130 -60.94 -21.24 16.78
C HIS A 130 -60.12 -20.18 17.51
N GLN A 131 -58.84 -20.44 17.79
CA GLN A 131 -57.93 -19.48 18.40
C GLN A 131 -57.65 -18.30 17.49
N GLU A 132 -57.54 -18.51 16.19
CA GLU A 132 -57.38 -17.45 15.18
C GLU A 132 -58.62 -16.56 15.15
N ARG A 133 -59.83 -17.13 15.09
CA ARG A 133 -61.07 -16.36 15.21
C ARG A 133 -61.16 -15.61 16.53
N GLN A 134 -60.68 -16.18 17.63
CA GLN A 134 -60.62 -15.48 18.93
C GLN A 134 -59.58 -14.35 18.94
N ARG A 135 -58.39 -14.57 18.39
CA ARG A 135 -57.34 -13.55 18.26
C ARG A 135 -57.80 -12.43 17.33
N ASP A 136 -58.42 -12.74 16.21
CA ASP A 136 -59.00 -11.77 15.29
C ASP A 136 -60.15 -11.00 15.93
N ARG A 137 -61.03 -11.66 16.70
CA ARG A 137 -62.09 -10.98 17.45
C ARG A 137 -61.52 -10.06 18.53
N ASN A 138 -60.45 -10.46 19.20
CA ASN A 138 -59.75 -9.63 20.18
C ASN A 138 -59.01 -8.46 19.51
N LEU A 139 -58.38 -8.67 18.36
CA LEU A 139 -57.77 -7.61 17.56
C LEU A 139 -58.83 -6.62 17.02
N GLN A 140 -59.96 -7.15 16.54
CA GLN A 140 -61.12 -6.36 16.08
C GLN A 140 -61.70 -5.49 17.20
N ARG A 141 -61.63 -5.97 18.46
CA ARG A 141 -62.11 -5.21 19.62
C ARG A 141 -61.07 -4.22 20.16
N ALA A 142 -59.77 -4.48 20.00
CA ALA A 142 -58.70 -3.69 20.61
C ALA A 142 -58.27 -2.45 19.79
N ALA A 143 -58.27 -2.51 18.45
CA ALA A 143 -57.98 -1.34 17.59
C ALA A 143 -58.29 -1.61 16.09
N PRO A 144 -59.43 -1.15 15.55
CA PRO A 144 -59.79 -1.40 14.14
C PRO A 144 -58.84 -0.74 13.13
N ASP A 145 -58.25 0.42 13.45
CA ASP A 145 -57.44 1.21 12.50
C ASP A 145 -56.01 0.66 12.28
N LYS A 146 -55.50 -0.14 13.22
CA LYS A 146 -54.13 -0.70 13.12
C LYS A 146 -54.07 -2.00 12.32
N ARG A 147 -55.23 -2.57 11.97
CA ARG A 147 -55.41 -3.84 11.25
C ARG A 147 -54.68 -3.86 9.92
N GLY A 148 -54.94 -2.87 9.06
CA GLY A 148 -54.41 -2.86 7.69
C GLY A 148 -52.89 -2.71 7.63
N ARG A 149 -52.28 -2.09 8.64
CA ARG A 149 -50.82 -1.85 8.68
C ARG A 149 -50.05 -3.03 9.27
N LEU A 150 -50.58 -3.69 10.30
CA LEU A 150 -49.94 -4.84 10.94
C LEU A 150 -50.00 -6.09 10.04
N GLN A 151 -51.13 -6.31 9.37
CA GLN A 151 -51.32 -7.46 8.48
C GLN A 151 -50.45 -7.33 7.22
N ARG A 152 -50.40 -6.14 6.61
CA ARG A 152 -49.48 -5.83 5.51
C ARG A 152 -48.00 -5.87 5.91
N GLN A 153 -47.64 -5.79 7.18
CA GLN A 153 -46.23 -5.94 7.60
C GLN A 153 -45.86 -7.40 7.84
N ARG A 154 -46.83 -8.22 8.26
CA ARG A 154 -46.66 -9.65 8.51
C ARG A 154 -46.63 -10.48 7.22
N GLU A 155 -47.34 -10.03 6.18
CA GLU A 155 -47.41 -10.69 4.85
C GLU A 155 -46.31 -10.22 3.87
N ARG A 156 -45.40 -9.33 4.27
CA ARG A 156 -44.30 -8.90 3.40
C ARG A 156 -43.24 -9.97 3.29
N ASP A 157 -42.83 -10.27 2.07
CA ASP A 157 -41.72 -11.16 1.78
C ASP A 157 -40.40 -10.56 2.32
N ILE A 158 -39.47 -11.43 2.74
CA ILE A 158 -38.20 -11.04 3.36
C ILE A 158 -37.39 -10.10 2.45
N SER A 159 -37.48 -10.28 1.13
CA SER A 159 -36.88 -9.39 0.12
C SER A 159 -37.48 -7.98 0.12
N GLU A 160 -38.79 -7.85 0.35
CA GLU A 160 -39.48 -6.54 0.46
C GLU A 160 -39.18 -5.85 1.77
N VAL A 161 -39.01 -6.60 2.86
CA VAL A 161 -38.56 -6.08 4.16
C VAL A 161 -37.15 -5.49 4.04
N ILE A 162 -36.25 -6.16 3.30
CA ILE A 162 -34.90 -5.66 3.00
C ILE A 162 -34.95 -4.40 2.12
N ALA A 163 -35.80 -4.38 1.09
CA ALA A 163 -35.97 -3.22 0.21
C ALA A 163 -36.60 -2.00 0.92
N LEU A 164 -37.47 -2.23 1.91
CA LEU A 164 -38.06 -1.19 2.78
C LEU A 164 -37.13 -0.73 3.90
N GLY A 165 -35.92 -1.29 4.02
CA GLY A 165 -34.92 -0.87 5.00
C GLY A 165 -35.35 -1.03 6.45
N VAL A 166 -36.32 -1.93 6.72
CA VAL A 166 -36.75 -2.20 8.10
C VAL A 166 -35.57 -2.88 8.80
N PRO A 167 -35.03 -2.30 9.89
CA PRO A 167 -33.85 -2.84 10.53
C PRO A 167 -34.15 -4.23 11.07
N ASN A 168 -33.43 -5.23 10.55
CA ASN A 168 -33.35 -6.54 11.17
C ASN A 168 -32.71 -6.35 12.55
N PRO A 169 -33.37 -6.64 13.67
CA PRO A 169 -32.73 -6.68 14.98
C PRO A 169 -31.84 -7.93 15.00
N GLY A 170 -30.78 -7.91 14.20
CA GLY A 170 -29.80 -8.97 14.14
C GLY A 170 -29.24 -9.20 15.54
N ASN A 171 -29.27 -10.46 15.96
CA ASN A 171 -28.61 -11.00 17.15
C ASN A 171 -27.11 -10.62 17.19
N ASN A 172 -26.78 -9.39 17.56
CA ASN A 172 -25.41 -8.92 17.78
C ASN A 172 -25.05 -8.95 19.29
N ALA A 173 -25.65 -9.84 20.05
CA ALA A 173 -25.47 -9.88 21.51
C ALA A 173 -25.57 -11.29 22.10
N VAL A 174 -25.05 -12.32 21.42
CA VAL A 174 -24.74 -13.60 22.09
C VAL A 174 -23.26 -13.56 22.49
N GLY A 175 -22.95 -12.73 23.49
CA GLY A 175 -21.61 -12.55 24.06
C GLY A 175 -21.45 -11.19 24.74
N LEU A 176 -20.65 -11.14 25.82
CA LEU A 176 -20.24 -9.90 26.49
C LEU A 176 -19.65 -8.94 25.46
N GLN A 177 -20.31 -7.81 25.25
CA GLN A 177 -19.84 -6.75 24.36
C GLN A 177 -18.67 -6.04 25.05
N TYR A 178 -17.46 -6.23 24.52
CA TYR A 178 -16.28 -5.50 24.97
C TYR A 178 -16.15 -4.17 24.23
N ASP A 179 -15.61 -3.14 24.90
CA ASP A 179 -15.34 -1.83 24.31
C ASP A 179 -14.21 -1.92 23.26
N GLU A 180 -14.48 -1.47 22.04
CA GLU A 180 -13.54 -1.46 20.91
C GLU A 180 -12.22 -0.76 21.23
N ARG A 181 -12.24 0.25 22.11
CA ARG A 181 -11.04 0.99 22.56
C ARG A 181 -10.08 0.12 23.37
N LEU A 182 -10.52 -1.05 23.84
CA LEU A 182 -9.68 -1.99 24.57
C LEU A 182 -8.90 -2.92 23.63
N PHE A 183 -9.44 -3.28 22.46
CA PHE A 183 -8.77 -4.19 21.52
C PHE A 183 -7.66 -3.54 20.70
N ASN A 184 -7.74 -2.23 20.51
CA ASN A 184 -6.73 -1.47 19.76
C ASN A 184 -5.58 -0.94 20.65
N GLN A 185 -5.43 -1.46 21.88
CA GLN A 185 -4.30 -1.12 22.74
C GLN A 185 -3.11 -2.03 22.42
N SER A 186 -2.01 -1.46 21.91
CA SER A 186 -0.76 -2.17 21.62
C SER A 186 0.02 -2.65 22.85
N LYS A 187 -0.59 -2.60 24.05
CA LYS A 187 0.05 -3.03 25.30
C LYS A 187 0.12 -4.55 25.33
N GLY A 188 1.33 -5.09 25.22
CA GLY A 188 1.58 -6.53 25.41
C GLY A 188 2.68 -7.10 24.52
N ILE A 189 2.79 -6.66 23.26
CA ILE A 189 3.80 -7.20 22.33
C ILE A 189 5.19 -6.55 22.53
N GLY A 190 5.24 -5.29 22.97
CA GLY A 190 6.50 -4.54 23.07
C GLY A 190 7.23 -4.60 24.42
N SER A 191 6.64 -5.21 25.45
CA SER A 191 7.09 -5.02 26.84
C SER A 191 8.09 -6.08 27.37
N GLY A 192 8.46 -7.09 26.57
CA GLY A 192 9.21 -8.24 27.10
C GLY A 192 10.22 -8.89 26.14
N PHE A 193 10.46 -8.30 24.96
CA PHE A 193 11.37 -8.85 23.94
C PHE A 193 12.65 -8.02 23.76
N GLY A 194 13.27 -7.60 24.88
CA GLY A 194 14.59 -6.97 24.86
C GLY A 194 15.68 -8.00 25.14
N GLY A 195 16.77 -7.99 24.35
CA GLY A 195 18.00 -8.72 24.73
C GLY A 195 18.55 -8.22 26.08
N GLU A 196 19.29 -9.07 26.79
CA GLU A 196 19.81 -8.80 28.14
C GLU A 196 20.67 -7.52 28.24
N ASP A 197 21.22 -7.06 27.12
CA ASP A 197 22.01 -5.83 27.03
C ASP A 197 21.16 -4.54 26.96
N ASN A 198 19.84 -4.65 26.78
CA ASN A 198 18.95 -3.51 26.64
C ASN A 198 18.38 -3.07 28.01
N TYR A 199 18.70 -1.85 28.45
CA TYR A 199 18.16 -1.21 29.65
C TYR A 199 16.68 -0.80 29.49
N ASN A 200 15.78 -1.78 29.53
CA ASN A 200 14.33 -1.62 29.43
C ASN A 200 13.61 -1.79 30.79
N VAL A 201 14.13 -1.15 31.85
CA VAL A 201 13.56 -1.27 33.22
C VAL A 201 12.22 -0.55 33.37
N TYR A 202 11.91 0.41 32.50
CA TYR A 202 10.70 1.24 32.58
C TYR A 202 9.89 1.20 31.28
N ASP A 203 8.57 1.00 31.41
CA ASP A 203 7.63 0.93 30.28
C ASP A 203 7.36 2.29 29.61
N LYS A 204 7.67 3.38 30.31
CA LYS A 204 7.39 4.75 29.84
C LYS A 204 8.64 5.61 29.96
N PRO A 205 8.93 6.47 28.96
CA PRO A 205 9.99 7.45 29.09
C PRO A 205 9.64 8.46 30.17
N TRP A 206 10.66 8.94 30.91
CA TRP A 206 10.52 9.95 31.97
C TRP A 206 9.75 11.19 31.49
N ARG A 207 10.02 11.62 30.25
CA ARG A 207 9.30 12.73 29.60
C ARG A 207 8.44 12.14 28.49
N SER A 208 7.20 12.61 28.38
CA SER A 208 6.44 12.46 27.14
C SER A 208 7.23 13.24 26.09
N GLY A 209 7.98 12.52 25.25
CA GLY A 209 8.63 13.09 24.09
C GLY A 209 7.58 13.90 23.36
N VAL A 210 7.91 15.15 23.10
CA VAL A 210 7.05 16.09 22.39
C VAL A 210 6.44 15.34 21.21
N ALA A 211 5.14 15.54 20.95
CA ALA A 211 4.46 14.97 19.79
C ALA A 211 5.41 14.96 18.58
N GLN A 212 5.29 13.98 17.67
CA GLN A 212 6.23 13.74 16.56
C GLN A 212 6.71 15.01 15.80
N SER A 213 5.98 16.12 15.92
CA SER A 213 6.50 17.47 15.72
C SER A 213 6.26 18.38 16.94
N LEU A 214 7.32 19.07 17.39
CA LEU A 214 7.29 20.15 18.39
C LEU A 214 6.41 21.32 17.98
N TYR A 215 6.30 21.58 16.69
CA TYR A 215 5.51 22.67 16.14
C TYR A 215 5.16 22.34 14.69
N ARG A 216 3.87 22.11 14.43
CA ARG A 216 3.34 21.94 13.08
C ARG A 216 2.22 22.94 12.85
N PRO A 217 2.52 24.12 12.29
CA PRO A 217 1.49 25.11 11.99
C PRO A 217 0.52 24.54 10.96
N SER A 218 -0.76 24.47 11.32
CA SER A 218 -1.84 24.05 10.44
C SER A 218 -2.24 25.23 9.56
N LYS A 219 -2.09 25.12 8.24
CA LYS A 219 -2.65 26.08 7.28
C LYS A 219 -4.17 25.89 7.05
N ARG A 220 -4.89 25.34 8.04
CA ARG A 220 -6.33 25.00 7.96
C ARG A 220 -7.12 25.45 9.19
N SER A 221 -6.66 26.49 9.86
CA SER A 221 -7.52 27.27 10.76
C SER A 221 -7.62 28.67 10.15
N ASP A 222 -8.54 28.85 9.21
CA ASP A 222 -8.82 30.14 8.56
C ASP A 222 -9.58 31.11 9.49
N ASP A 223 -9.56 30.88 10.81
CA ASP A 223 -10.11 31.78 11.84
C ASP A 223 -9.08 32.80 12.39
N VAL A 224 -7.91 32.92 11.73
CA VAL A 224 -6.88 33.95 12.03
C VAL A 224 -6.93 35.15 11.09
N GLY A 225 -7.99 35.30 10.30
CA GLY A 225 -8.28 36.55 9.57
C GLY A 225 -8.79 37.66 10.50
N ASP A 226 -9.68 37.32 11.44
CA ASP A 226 -10.34 38.27 12.36
C ASP A 226 -9.42 38.79 13.48
N CYS A 227 -8.30 38.10 13.76
CA CYS A 227 -7.35 38.52 14.78
C CYS A 227 -6.33 39.56 14.25
N LEU A 228 -6.06 39.57 12.94
CA LEU A 228 -5.15 40.53 12.31
C LEU A 228 -5.84 41.89 12.05
N GLU A 229 -7.14 41.87 11.74
CA GLU A 229 -7.95 43.07 11.52
C GLU A 229 -8.15 43.88 12.82
N LYS A 230 -8.14 43.22 13.99
CA LYS A 230 -8.19 43.88 15.31
C LYS A 230 -6.89 44.57 15.73
N LEU A 231 -5.78 44.31 15.02
CA LEU A 231 -4.48 44.95 15.24
C LEU A 231 -4.24 46.16 14.32
N SER A 232 -5.02 46.33 13.26
CA SER A 232 -4.93 47.48 12.34
C SER A 232 -5.90 48.60 12.71
N THR A 233 -5.94 49.03 13.97
CA THR A 233 -6.61 50.30 14.31
C THR A 233 -5.62 51.44 14.11
N ASP A 234 -5.94 52.39 13.24
CA ASP A 234 -5.22 53.64 12.88
C ASP A 234 -5.02 54.63 14.05
N ARG A 235 -4.97 54.15 15.30
CA ARG A 235 -4.83 54.99 16.51
C ARG A 235 -3.40 55.49 16.76
N PHE A 236 -2.46 55.21 15.87
CA PHE A 236 -1.08 55.67 15.96
C PHE A 236 -0.56 56.09 14.58
N VAL A 237 -0.91 57.31 14.17
CA VAL A 237 -0.27 58.00 13.04
C VAL A 237 0.64 59.09 13.62
N PRO A 238 1.98 58.98 13.47
CA PRO A 238 2.89 60.06 13.86
C PRO A 238 2.79 61.24 12.89
N ASP A 239 2.63 62.47 13.40
CA ASP A 239 2.47 63.69 12.58
C ASP A 239 3.72 64.11 11.79
N LYS A 240 4.86 63.44 11.98
CA LYS A 240 6.09 63.66 11.19
C LYS A 240 6.63 62.33 10.68
N GLY A 241 6.33 62.04 9.41
CA GLY A 241 6.93 60.95 8.67
C GLY A 241 8.41 61.24 8.35
N PHE A 242 9.23 60.19 8.39
CA PHE A 242 10.62 60.23 7.95
C PHE A 242 10.66 60.49 6.42
N SER A 243 11.30 61.57 5.99
CA SER A 243 11.43 61.92 4.57
C SER A 243 12.17 60.81 3.82
N GLY A 244 11.50 60.21 2.83
CA GLY A 244 12.00 59.06 2.06
C GLY A 244 11.05 57.85 2.06
N ALA A 245 9.98 57.89 2.85
CA ALA A 245 8.92 56.87 2.85
C ALA A 245 7.61 57.43 2.28
N GLU A 246 7.64 58.02 1.08
CA GLU A 246 6.39 58.22 0.35
C GLU A 246 5.78 56.86 0.01
N ARG A 247 4.52 56.69 0.42
CA ARG A 247 3.73 55.48 0.20
C ARG A 247 3.39 55.35 -1.29
N SER A 248 4.34 54.90 -2.10
CA SER A 248 4.02 54.27 -3.38
C SER A 248 3.48 52.87 -3.07
N GLY A 249 2.21 52.66 -3.39
CA GLY A 249 1.43 51.49 -3.01
C GLY A 249 2.06 50.19 -3.47
N CYS A 250 2.51 49.38 -2.52
CA CYS A 250 2.74 47.96 -2.75
C CYS A 250 2.62 47.21 -1.42
N SER A 251 1.50 46.50 -1.24
CA SER A 251 1.33 45.52 -0.16
C SER A 251 2.34 44.40 -0.36
N ARG A 252 3.38 44.37 0.47
CA ARG A 252 4.37 43.29 0.49
C ARG A 252 3.79 42.06 1.18
N SER A 253 3.10 41.21 0.42
CA SER A 253 2.75 39.85 0.84
C SER A 253 3.58 38.83 0.05
N GLY A 254 4.72 38.45 0.61
CA GLY A 254 5.60 37.40 0.09
C GLY A 254 6.99 37.46 0.74
N PRO A 255 7.72 36.33 0.83
CA PRO A 255 9.11 36.36 1.31
C PRO A 255 9.96 37.22 0.37
N VAL A 256 10.90 37.97 0.95
CA VAL A 256 11.73 38.99 0.30
C VAL A 256 12.23 38.52 -1.07
N GLN A 257 11.74 39.16 -2.13
CA GLN A 257 12.28 39.00 -3.48
C GLN A 257 13.49 39.92 -3.64
N PHE A 258 14.60 39.36 -4.10
CA PHE A 258 15.75 40.15 -4.52
C PHE A 258 15.43 40.79 -5.87
N GLU A 259 15.51 42.11 -5.94
CA GLU A 259 15.56 42.80 -7.23
C GLU A 259 16.84 42.38 -7.96
N LYS A 260 16.66 41.69 -9.08
CA LYS A 260 17.72 41.46 -10.05
C LYS A 260 18.10 42.82 -10.63
N ARG A 261 19.06 43.50 -10.01
CA ARG A 261 19.75 44.62 -10.65
C ARG A 261 20.28 44.10 -11.98
N SER A 262 19.80 44.70 -13.05
CA SER A 262 20.20 44.45 -14.44
C SER A 262 21.58 45.04 -14.71
N ASP A 263 22.56 44.67 -13.88
CA ASP A 263 23.97 44.86 -14.18
C ASP A 263 24.47 43.49 -14.63
N GLU A 264 24.95 43.44 -15.87
CA GLU A 264 25.32 42.23 -16.58
C GLU A 264 26.26 41.35 -15.74
N ASP A 265 25.87 40.08 -15.58
CA ASP A 265 26.61 39.02 -14.87
C ASP A 265 28.11 39.04 -15.24
N PRO A 266 28.99 39.59 -14.37
CA PRO A 266 30.41 39.81 -14.68
C PRO A 266 31.19 38.53 -14.94
N PHE A 267 30.62 37.39 -14.53
CA PHE A 267 31.25 36.07 -14.61
C PHE A 267 30.58 35.17 -15.65
N GLY A 268 29.55 35.66 -16.38
CA GLY A 268 28.88 34.92 -17.46
C GLY A 268 28.29 33.57 -17.05
N LEU A 269 28.08 33.34 -15.76
CA LEU A 269 27.61 32.07 -15.18
C LEU A 269 26.18 31.76 -15.62
N ALA A 270 25.36 32.79 -15.86
CA ALA A 270 24.02 32.64 -16.39
C ALA A 270 24.02 32.04 -17.81
N LYS A 271 24.94 32.47 -18.69
CA LYS A 271 25.07 31.90 -20.04
C LYS A 271 25.52 30.43 -19.96
N PHE A 272 26.52 30.16 -19.12
CA PHE A 272 27.02 28.81 -18.87
C PHE A 272 25.95 27.85 -18.35
N LEU A 273 25.12 28.28 -17.39
CA LEU A 273 24.01 27.48 -16.86
C LEU A 273 22.90 27.24 -17.90
N THR A 274 22.61 28.22 -18.76
CA THR A 274 21.64 28.02 -19.85
C THR A 274 22.14 27.07 -20.93
N GLU A 275 23.44 27.08 -21.22
CA GLU A 275 24.06 26.22 -22.23
C GLU A 275 24.20 24.77 -21.73
N ALA A 276 24.57 24.58 -20.46
CA ALA A 276 24.55 23.27 -19.81
C ALA A 276 23.15 22.66 -19.76
N LYS A 277 22.10 23.49 -19.60
CA LYS A 277 20.70 23.03 -19.62
C LYS A 277 20.20 22.67 -21.02
N ARG A 278 20.72 23.30 -22.07
CA ARG A 278 20.42 22.98 -23.48
C ARG A 278 21.18 21.74 -23.97
N ALA A 279 22.40 21.49 -23.47
CA ALA A 279 23.23 20.36 -23.89
C ALA A 279 22.66 18.97 -23.54
N ASN A 280 21.75 18.88 -22.55
CA ASN A 280 21.09 17.63 -22.15
C ASN A 280 19.82 17.28 -22.95
N LYS A 281 19.48 18.05 -23.99
CA LYS A 281 18.36 17.74 -24.88
C LYS A 281 18.86 17.55 -26.31
N ARG A 282 19.54 16.42 -26.56
CA ARG A 282 19.69 15.89 -27.92
C ARG A 282 18.54 14.94 -28.23
N GLU A 283 18.02 15.16 -29.43
CA GLU A 283 16.88 14.54 -30.06
C GLU A 283 17.10 13.02 -30.22
N VAL A 284 16.14 12.23 -29.75
CA VAL A 284 15.99 10.82 -30.13
C VAL A 284 14.92 10.83 -31.20
N GLU A 285 15.36 10.67 -32.45
CA GLU A 285 14.49 10.38 -33.59
C GLU A 285 13.74 9.07 -33.31
N THR A 286 12.42 9.13 -33.44
CA THR A 286 11.52 7.98 -33.32
C THR A 286 11.27 7.40 -34.70
N ASP A 287 12.02 6.36 -35.07
CA ASP A 287 11.59 5.44 -36.12
C ASP A 287 10.64 4.41 -35.51
N GLN A 288 9.39 4.46 -35.97
CA GLN A 288 8.38 3.44 -35.72
C GLN A 288 8.60 2.29 -36.70
N GLU A 289 8.93 1.09 -36.22
CA GLU A 289 8.49 -0.16 -36.85
C GLU A 289 8.61 -1.39 -35.91
N GLY A 290 7.47 -2.07 -35.76
CA GLY A 290 7.21 -3.46 -35.33
C GLY A 290 8.15 -4.24 -34.40
N SER A 291 7.61 -4.68 -33.24
CA SER A 291 7.47 -6.12 -32.90
C SER A 291 7.19 -6.36 -31.39
N SER A 292 5.92 -6.65 -31.08
CA SER A 292 5.46 -7.83 -30.33
C SER A 292 6.30 -8.37 -29.15
N ARG A 293 5.83 -8.15 -27.91
CA ARG A 293 5.43 -9.19 -26.90
C ARG A 293 5.56 -8.73 -25.44
N ASP A 294 4.41 -8.62 -24.79
CA ASP A 294 4.03 -9.39 -23.61
C ASP A 294 5.06 -9.60 -22.46
N LYS A 295 4.90 -8.87 -21.34
CA LYS A 295 4.34 -9.44 -20.08
C LYS A 295 4.53 -8.53 -18.84
N LYS A 296 3.39 -8.00 -18.39
CA LYS A 296 2.78 -8.24 -17.06
C LYS A 296 3.71 -8.60 -15.88
N ARG A 297 3.92 -7.57 -15.04
CA ARG A 297 3.68 -7.49 -13.58
C ARG A 297 4.02 -8.71 -12.71
N ARG A 298 5.04 -8.51 -11.87
CA ARG A 298 5.26 -9.11 -10.55
C ARG A 298 4.02 -8.99 -9.65
N ASN A 299 3.60 -10.12 -9.09
CA ASN A 299 3.75 -10.43 -7.66
C ASN A 299 4.39 -11.80 -7.56
#